data_AF-A0A4V6WWE7-F1
#
_entry.id   AF-A0A4V6WWE7-F1
#
_cell.length_a   1.000
_cell.length_b   1.000
_cell.length_c   1.000
_cell.angle_alpha   90.00
_cell.angle_beta   90.00
_cell.angle_gamma   90.00
#
_symmetry.space_group_name_H-M   'P 1'
#
loop_
_entity.id
_entity.type
_entity.pdbx_description
1 polymer ?
#
loop_
_entity_poly.entity_id
_entity_poly.type
_entity_poly.pdbx_seq_one_letter_code
_entity_poly.pdbx_strand_id
1 'polypeptide(L)' 'MSLKPGESTGKDGGIYREVGPRGGQTNNYATIADNKAAPPTTKSGNKWEKVKRTPDSKR' A
#
# COMPACT_ATOMS: atom_id res chain seq x y z
N MET A 1 1.58 5.55 -7.00
CA MET A 1 2.53 4.42 -6.89
C MET A 1 1.75 3.22 -6.38
N SER A 2 1.73 2.12 -7.12
CA SER A 2 0.99 0.92 -6.75
C SER A 2 1.96 -0.17 -6.30
N LEU A 3 1.78 -0.64 -5.06
CA LEU A 3 2.56 -1.68 -4.43
C LEU A 3 1.87 -3.04 -4.63
N LYS A 4 2.62 -4.10 -4.85
CA LYS A 4 2.06 -5.46 -4.86
C LYS A 4 1.99 -6.02 -3.44
N PRO A 5 1.04 -6.92 -3.12
CA PRO A 5 1.09 -7.68 -1.89
C PRO A 5 2.43 -8.43 -1.79
N GLY A 6 3.09 -8.35 -0.63
CA GLY A 6 4.43 -8.91 -0.40
C GLY A 6 5.60 -8.03 -0.85
N GLU A 7 5.35 -6.95 -1.58
CA GLU A 7 6.39 -6.00 -2.00
C GLU A 7 6.75 -5.06 -0.83
N SER A 8 8.03 -4.74 -0.67
CA SER A 8 8.47 -3.84 0.41
C SER A 8 8.19 -2.38 0.03
N THR A 9 7.62 -1.63 0.96
CA THR A 9 7.39 -0.19 0.81
C THR A 9 8.67 0.64 0.86
N GLY A 10 9.81 0.06 1.24
CA GLY A 10 11.09 0.77 1.29
C GLY A 10 11.02 1.98 2.23
N LYS A 11 11.26 3.19 1.73
CA LYS A 11 11.12 4.43 2.52
C LYS A 11 9.81 5.17 2.25
N ASP A 12 8.87 4.52 1.57
CA ASP A 12 7.58 5.09 1.16
C ASP A 12 6.41 4.57 2.00
N GLY A 13 6.68 4.13 3.24
CA GLY A 13 5.67 3.72 4.20
C GLY A 13 4.55 4.75 4.33
N GLY A 14 3.34 4.28 4.57
CA GLY A 14 2.14 5.09 4.46
C GLY A 14 0.84 4.32 4.58
N ILE A 15 -0.24 5.03 4.34
CA ILE A 15 -1.58 4.49 4.13
C ILE A 15 -1.74 4.19 2.64
N TYR A 16 -2.10 2.95 2.37
CA TYR A 16 -2.39 2.43 1.05
C TYR A 16 -3.85 1.99 0.98
N ARG A 17 -4.47 2.12 -0.19
CA ARG A 17 -5.81 1.63 -0.46
C ARG A 17 -5.77 0.53 -1.49
N GLU A 18 -6.50 -0.54 -1.26
CA GLU A 18 -6.58 -1.64 -2.20
C GLU A 18 -7.38 -1.21 -3.44
N VAL A 19 -6.75 -1.38 -4.60
CA VAL A 19 -7.34 -1.13 -5.92
C VAL A 19 -7.29 -2.41 -6.74
N GLY A 20 -8.38 -2.69 -7.44
CA GLY A 20 -8.49 -3.86 -8.31
C GLY A 20 -7.60 -3.77 -9.55
N PRO A 21 -7.38 -4.89 -10.25
CA PRO A 21 -6.56 -4.95 -11.47
C PRO A 21 -7.06 -4.03 -12.59
N ARG A 22 -8.34 -3.63 -12.57
CA ARG A 22 -8.96 -2.69 -13.51
C ARG A 22 -9.15 -1.27 -12.94
N GLY A 23 -8.50 -0.93 -11.83
CA GLY A 23 -8.65 0.38 -11.17
C GLY A 23 -9.89 0.53 -10.30
N GLY A 24 -10.59 -0.57 -10.00
CA GLY A 24 -11.73 -0.57 -9.08
C GLY A 24 -11.27 -0.24 -7.67
N GLN A 25 -11.66 0.91 -7.14
CA GLN A 25 -11.27 1.36 -5.81
C GLN A 25 -12.10 0.61 -4.77
N THR A 26 -11.44 0.05 -3.75
CA THR A 26 -12.14 -0.60 -2.63
C THR A 26 -12.06 0.26 -1.38
N ASN A 27 -12.94 0.01 -0.41
CA ASN A 27 -12.88 0.67 0.90
C ASN A 27 -11.87 0.00 1.86
N ASN A 28 -10.95 -0.82 1.34
CA ASN A 28 -9.92 -1.46 2.14
C ASN A 28 -8.68 -0.59 2.18
N TYR A 29 -8.24 -0.27 3.39
CA TYR A 29 -7.03 0.51 3.64
C TYR A 29 -6.07 -0.28 4.51
N ALA A 30 -4.79 -0.25 4.16
CA ALA A 30 -3.73 -0.84 4.94
C ALA A 30 -2.69 0.23 5.26
N THR A 31 -2.29 0.29 6.52
CA THR A 31 -1.14 1.11 6.94
C THR A 31 0.09 0.21 6.90
N ILE A 32 1.06 0.56 6.08
CA ILE A 32 2.29 -0.19 5.89
C ILE A 32 3.44 0.72 6.32
N ALA A 33 4.20 0.30 7.34
CA ALA A 33 5.36 1.05 7.80
C ALA A 33 6.53 0.96 6.81
N ASP A 34 7.49 1.88 6.92
CA ASP A 34 8.72 1.83 6.13
C ASP A 34 9.45 0.48 6.32
N ASN A 35 10.03 -0.01 5.23
CA ASN A 35 10.72 -1.29 5.13
C ASN A 35 9.86 -2.49 5.51
N LYS A 36 8.52 -2.35 5.51
CA LYS A 36 7.59 -3.47 5.64
C LYS A 36 7.03 -3.90 4.29
N ALA A 37 6.86 -5.21 4.15
CA ALA A 37 6.13 -5.82 3.06
C ALA A 37 4.63 -5.48 3.16
N ALA A 38 4.00 -5.19 2.03
CA ALA A 38 2.56 -5.03 1.98
C ALA A 38 1.83 -6.33 2.37
N PRO A 39 0.73 -6.22 3.12
CA PRO A 39 -0.11 -7.37 3.40
C PRO A 39 -0.75 -7.92 2.11
N PRO A 40 -1.21 -9.18 2.13
CA PRO A 40 -2.00 -9.74 1.04
C PRO A 40 -3.27 -8.90 0.82
N THR A 41 -3.66 -8.76 -0.45
CA THR A 41 -4.92 -8.11 -0.82
C THR A 41 -6.09 -9.09 -0.68
N THR A 42 -7.30 -8.55 -0.58
CA THR A 42 -8.54 -9.35 -0.43
C THR A 42 -8.79 -10.24 -1.64
N LYS A 43 -8.43 -9.78 -2.84
CA LYS A 43 -8.50 -10.59 -4.07
C LYS A 43 -7.14 -10.66 -4.75
N SER A 44 -6.91 -11.78 -5.43
CA SER A 44 -5.74 -11.95 -6.29
C SER A 44 -5.77 -10.95 -7.46
N GLY A 45 -4.62 -10.37 -7.77
CA GLY A 45 -4.47 -9.34 -8.81
C GLY A 45 -4.77 -7.91 -8.36
N ASN A 46 -5.23 -7.71 -7.12
CA ASN A 46 -5.36 -6.39 -6.53
C ASN A 46 -3.99 -5.82 -6.16
N LYS A 47 -3.92 -4.49 -6.04
CA LYS A 47 -2.72 -3.74 -5.71
C LYS A 47 -3.00 -2.73 -4.61
N TRP A 48 -1.96 -2.25 -3.97
CA TRP A 48 -2.02 -1.22 -2.95
C TRP A 48 -1.64 0.12 -3.55
N GLU A 49 -2.59 1.02 -3.71
CA GLU A 49 -2.33 2.39 -4.16
C GLU A 49 -1.99 3.29 -2.97
N LYS A 50 -0.83 3.95 -3.02
CA LYS A 50 -0.41 4.88 -1.96
C LYS A 50 -1.37 6.07 -1.91
N VAL A 51 -2.13 6.20 -0.83
CA VAL A 51 -3.04 7.33 -0.57
C VAL A 51 -2.31 8.43 0.17
N LYS A 52 -1.59 8.07 1.23
CA LYS A 52 -0.88 9.03 2.08
C LYS A 52 0.44 8.43 2.52
N ARG A 53 1.56 9.11 2.28
CA ARG A 53 2.86 8.70 2.82
C ARG A 53 2.94 9.10 4.30
N THR A 54 3.50 8.24 5.13
CA THR A 54 3.88 8.58 6.50
C THR A 54 4.98 9.64 6.43
N PRO A 55 4.85 10.79 7.09
CA PRO A 55 5.90 11.81 7.08
C PRO A 55 7.16 11.23 7.72
N ASP A 56 8.29 11.29 7.00
CA ASP A 56 9.59 10.96 7.56
C ASP A 56 9.88 11.91 8.72
N SER A 57 10.00 11.39 9.94
CA SER A 57 10.50 12.19 11.07
C SER A 57 11.97 12.51 10.83
N LYS A 58 12.24 13.65 10.20
CA LYS A 58 13.52 14.35 10.32
C LYS A 58 13.50 15.08 11.66
N ARG A 59 13.81 14.37 12.73
CA ARG A 59 14.10 14.98 14.04
C ARG A 59 15.59 15.27 14.14
#